data_AF-A0A9F2R7X6-F1
#
_entry.id   AF-A0A9F2R7X6-F1
#
_cell.length_a   1.000
_cell.length_b   1.000
_cell.length_c   1.000
_cell.angle_alpha   90.00
_cell.angle_beta   90.00
_cell.angle_gamma   90.00
#
_symmetry.space_group_name_H-M   'P 1'
#
loop_
_entity.id
_entity.type
_entity.pdbx_description
1 polymer ?
#
loop_
_entity_poly.entity_id
_entity_poly.type
_entity_poly.pdbx_seq_one_letter_code
_entity_poly.pdbx_strand_id
1 'polypeptide(L)'
;MELDDISPQSQKLSKAEKKLRQKQMKARYTLLRHEGIECVSYPTKSLVIANGGLGNGVSRYQLHSVVEECGLVETLLMPPNKPYSFVQYGRTADSKQAYDVLNGKELILENSSQKVVLYFNFVEKVPWEDMTPPVLPPGLRVIEELVSADEEKELLESINWTEDEVVPHAQKSLKHRKVKHFGYEFRYDNNNVDRDQPLPGGLPDFCNTILAKCLKMGYINEKPDQLTINQYEPGQGIPPHIDTHSAFEDEIISLSLGAEIVMDFKHPDGRTAAVMLPQRSLLVMSGESRYLWTHGITPRKFDVVQASEGEKIGSITADIRNLTLNKRGKRVSFTFRKVKRNPCCCSYPSICDSQHKEMAPSFHNSDKDASMLEQKYVHEVYEDIAIHFSNTRHSPWPQVVEFLKGLPHGAVVADIGCGNGKYLGICKDLYM
;
A
#
# COMPACT_ATOMS: atom_id res chain seq x y z
N MET A 1 -27.38 54.50 42.93
CA MET A 1 -27.77 53.09 42.72
C MET A 1 -27.23 52.72 41.36
N GLU A 2 -25.95 52.33 41.37
CA GLU A 2 -25.13 52.04 40.21
C GLU A 2 -25.58 50.72 39.57
N LEU A 3 -25.62 50.71 38.24
CA LEU A 3 -25.78 49.51 37.43
C LEU A 3 -24.37 49.01 37.12
N ASP A 4 -23.97 47.93 37.79
CA ASP A 4 -22.70 47.27 37.51
C ASP A 4 -22.76 46.51 36.19
N ASP A 5 -21.83 46.93 35.33
CA ASP A 5 -21.45 46.41 34.03
C ASP A 5 -20.67 45.09 34.22
N ILE A 6 -21.27 43.95 33.87
CA ILE A 6 -20.56 42.65 33.81
C ILE A 6 -20.29 42.30 32.35
N SER A 7 -19.22 42.88 31.82
CA SER A 7 -18.49 42.38 30.65
C SER A 7 -18.03 40.94 30.88
N PRO A 8 -18.24 39.98 29.95
CA PRO A 8 -17.62 38.67 30.05
C PRO A 8 -16.12 38.82 29.83
N GLN A 9 -15.33 38.53 30.87
CA GLN A 9 -13.88 38.44 30.80
C GLN A 9 -13.47 37.44 29.71
N SER A 10 -13.12 37.94 28.52
CA SER A 10 -12.40 37.16 27.53
C SER A 10 -10.99 36.92 28.10
N GLN A 11 -10.75 35.76 28.70
CA GLN A 11 -9.40 35.34 29.07
C GLN A 11 -8.50 35.47 27.83
N LYS A 12 -7.47 36.32 27.91
CA LYS A 12 -6.49 36.50 26.85
C LYS A 12 -5.72 35.19 26.68
N LEU A 13 -6.13 34.38 25.72
CA LEU A 13 -5.41 33.17 25.32
C LEU A 13 -3.93 33.51 25.08
N SER A 14 -3.06 32.69 25.65
CA SER A 14 -1.62 32.73 25.42
C SER A 14 -1.30 32.56 23.93
N LYS A 15 -0.10 32.97 23.50
CA LYS A 15 0.36 32.76 22.12
C LYS A 15 0.33 31.28 21.73
N ALA A 16 0.63 30.38 22.67
CA ALA A 16 0.61 28.94 22.46
C ALA A 16 -0.82 28.41 22.22
N GLU A 17 -1.78 28.81 23.06
CA GLU A 17 -3.19 28.41 22.93
C GLU A 17 -3.83 28.95 21.64
N LYS A 18 -3.50 30.20 21.25
CA LYS A 18 -3.93 30.76 19.96
C LYS A 18 -3.39 29.95 18.77
N LYS A 19 -2.11 29.56 18.83
CA LYS A 19 -1.47 28.75 17.78
C LYS A 19 -2.08 27.34 17.71
N LEU A 20 -2.35 26.72 18.86
CA LEU A 20 -3.02 25.42 18.94
C LEU A 20 -4.42 25.48 18.32
N ARG A 21 -5.23 26.46 18.71
CA ARG A 21 -6.58 26.67 18.18
C ARG A 21 -6.58 26.91 16.67
N GLN A 22 -5.61 27.67 16.17
CA GLN A 22 -5.45 27.88 14.72
C GLN A 22 -5.13 26.58 13.97
N LYS A 23 -4.24 25.74 14.52
CA LYS A 23 -3.91 24.43 13.92
C LYS A 23 -5.07 23.45 13.96
N GLN A 24 -5.80 23.42 15.07
CA GLN A 24 -7.02 22.62 15.22
C GLN A 24 -8.10 23.03 14.21
N MET A 25 -8.34 24.34 14.04
CA MET A 25 -9.25 24.86 13.03
C MET A 25 -8.79 24.49 11.61
N LYS A 26 -7.49 24.58 11.32
CA LYS A 26 -6.93 24.14 10.04
C LYS A 26 -7.20 22.64 9.80
N ALA A 27 -7.00 21.79 10.81
CA ALA A 27 -7.28 20.36 10.71
C ALA A 27 -8.78 20.10 10.42
N ARG A 28 -9.69 20.82 11.11
CA ARG A 28 -11.13 20.78 10.85
C ARG A 28 -11.48 21.15 9.40
N TYR A 29 -10.91 22.23 8.87
CA TYR A 29 -11.12 22.62 7.47
C TYR A 29 -10.59 21.59 6.48
N THR A 30 -9.43 20.98 6.75
CA THR A 30 -8.88 19.91 5.91
C THR A 30 -9.79 18.68 5.89
N LEU A 31 -10.25 18.24 7.06
CA LEU A 31 -11.15 17.10 7.21
C LEU A 31 -12.48 17.32 6.47
N LEU A 32 -13.07 18.52 6.58
CA LEU A 32 -14.29 18.85 5.84
C LEU A 32 -14.05 18.87 4.33
N ARG A 33 -13.02 19.59 3.87
CA ARG A 33 -12.78 19.83 2.44
C ARG A 33 -12.38 18.57 1.67
N HIS A 34 -11.57 17.71 2.29
CA HIS A 34 -10.98 16.56 1.59
C HIS A 34 -11.65 15.23 1.92
N GLU A 35 -12.31 15.13 3.07
CA GLU A 35 -12.87 13.86 3.58
C GLU A 35 -14.36 13.96 3.89
N GLY A 36 -14.98 15.14 3.74
CA GLY A 36 -16.41 15.34 4.04
C GLY A 36 -16.79 15.20 5.52
N ILE A 37 -15.81 15.26 6.44
CA ILE A 37 -16.06 15.06 7.87
C ILE A 37 -16.48 16.40 8.51
N GLU A 38 -17.75 16.50 8.86
CA GLU A 38 -18.30 17.65 9.56
C GLU A 38 -18.02 17.58 11.07
N CYS A 39 -17.24 18.54 11.57
CA CYS A 39 -17.03 18.70 13.01
C CYS A 39 -18.01 19.70 13.60
N VAL A 40 -18.42 19.48 14.85
CA VAL A 40 -19.33 20.34 15.61
C VAL A 40 -18.59 21.07 16.74
N SER A 41 -19.18 22.15 17.27
CA SER A 41 -18.57 22.98 18.32
C SER A 41 -19.02 22.64 19.75
N TYR A 42 -20.02 21.77 19.90
CA TYR A 42 -20.52 21.31 21.19
C TYR A 42 -20.02 19.88 21.49
N PRO A 43 -19.88 19.50 22.78
CA PRO A 43 -19.42 18.16 23.13
C PRO A 43 -20.39 17.06 22.67
N THR A 44 -19.84 16.03 22.03
CA THR A 44 -20.54 14.78 21.70
C THR A 44 -19.79 13.61 22.33
N LYS A 45 -20.29 12.38 22.22
CA LYS A 45 -19.54 11.18 22.65
C LYS A 45 -18.36 10.84 21.73
N SER A 46 -18.36 11.38 20.50
CA SER A 46 -17.50 10.95 19.41
C SER A 46 -16.58 12.08 18.94
N LEU A 47 -15.31 11.76 18.75
CA LEU A 47 -14.28 12.68 18.30
C LEU A 47 -13.61 12.13 17.05
N VAL A 48 -13.28 13.02 16.11
CA VAL A 48 -12.26 12.75 15.09
C VAL A 48 -10.91 13.22 15.61
N ILE A 49 -9.89 12.38 15.42
CA ILE A 49 -8.51 12.61 15.83
C ILE A 49 -7.67 12.83 14.57
N ALA A 50 -7.49 14.08 14.18
CA ALA A 50 -6.62 14.42 13.05
C ALA A 50 -5.17 14.08 13.39
N ASN A 51 -4.44 13.59 12.39
CA ASN A 51 -3.09 13.00 12.47
C ASN A 51 -2.99 11.68 13.25
N GLY A 52 -4.05 11.24 13.93
CA GLY A 52 -4.10 10.01 14.72
C GLY A 52 -4.49 8.77 13.91
N GLY A 53 -4.16 8.70 12.62
CA GLY A 53 -4.58 7.59 11.75
C GLY A 53 -3.42 6.68 11.31
N LEU A 54 -3.77 5.50 10.81
CA LEU A 54 -2.81 4.50 10.28
C LEU A 54 -1.99 5.07 9.11
N GLY A 55 -2.61 5.90 8.27
CA GLY A 55 -1.94 6.57 7.15
C GLY A 55 -0.89 7.61 7.57
N ASN A 56 -0.86 7.97 8.86
CA ASN A 56 0.16 8.84 9.44
C ASN A 56 1.11 8.09 10.39
N GLY A 57 1.10 6.74 10.35
CA GLY A 57 2.02 5.90 11.11
C GLY A 57 1.63 5.66 12.57
N VAL A 58 0.46 6.12 13.02
CA VAL A 58 0.00 5.91 14.40
C VAL A 58 -0.64 4.53 14.53
N SER A 59 -0.09 3.66 15.40
CA SER A 59 -0.66 2.34 15.64
C SER A 59 -1.89 2.40 16.57
N ARG A 60 -2.70 1.33 16.56
CA ARG A 60 -3.86 1.23 17.44
C ARG A 60 -3.48 1.26 18.91
N TYR A 61 -2.46 0.50 19.30
CA TYR A 61 -2.01 0.40 20.70
C TYR A 61 -1.48 1.75 21.21
N GLN A 62 -0.74 2.48 20.36
CA GLN A 62 -0.25 3.83 20.71
C GLN A 62 -1.40 4.80 20.92
N LEU A 63 -2.39 4.79 20.05
CA LEU A 63 -3.50 5.73 20.17
C LEU A 63 -4.45 5.36 21.30
N HIS A 64 -4.77 4.06 21.43
CA HIS A 64 -5.64 3.55 22.49
C HIS A 64 -5.10 3.90 23.87
N SER A 65 -3.80 3.69 24.10
CA SER A 65 -3.16 4.04 25.38
C SER A 65 -3.26 5.51 25.73
N VAL A 66 -3.31 6.40 24.73
CA VAL A 66 -3.51 7.84 24.95
C VAL A 66 -4.97 8.20 25.23
N VAL A 67 -5.91 7.61 24.50
CA VAL A 67 -7.33 7.98 24.62
C VAL A 67 -8.00 7.36 25.85
N GLU A 68 -7.53 6.20 26.31
CA GLU A 68 -8.06 5.53 27.50
C GLU A 68 -7.72 6.27 28.81
N GLU A 69 -6.67 7.11 28.83
CA GLU A 69 -6.33 7.99 29.95
C GLU A 69 -7.48 8.94 30.33
N CYS A 70 -8.38 9.25 29.40
CA CYS A 70 -9.48 10.20 29.58
C CYS A 70 -10.83 9.54 29.91
N GLY A 71 -10.95 8.22 29.81
CA GLY A 71 -12.18 7.49 30.13
C GLY A 71 -12.39 6.23 29.30
N LEU A 72 -13.54 5.60 29.48
CA LEU A 72 -13.87 4.34 28.81
C LEU A 72 -14.11 4.55 27.30
N VAL A 73 -13.22 3.99 26.49
CA VAL A 73 -13.33 3.97 25.03
C VAL A 73 -14.26 2.83 24.61
N GLU A 74 -15.43 3.16 24.06
CA GLU A 74 -16.37 2.18 23.50
C GLU A 74 -15.91 1.69 22.12
N THR A 75 -15.32 2.58 21.33
CA THR A 75 -14.88 2.27 19.96
C THR A 75 -13.72 3.17 19.56
N LEU A 76 -12.70 2.55 18.96
CA LEU A 76 -11.62 3.24 18.26
C LEU A 76 -11.62 2.77 16.81
N LEU A 77 -12.03 3.63 15.88
CA LEU A 77 -12.08 3.35 14.45
C LEU A 77 -10.87 3.97 13.77
N MET A 78 -10.08 3.16 13.06
CA MET A 78 -8.89 3.64 12.36
C MET A 78 -8.97 3.29 10.88
N PRO A 79 -9.56 4.15 10.03
CA PRO A 79 -9.70 3.88 8.60
C PRO A 79 -8.32 3.62 7.94
N PRO A 80 -8.23 2.60 7.07
CA PRO A 80 -6.97 2.23 6.43
C PRO A 80 -6.45 3.38 5.56
N ASN A 81 -5.13 3.61 5.60
CA ASN A 81 -4.44 4.65 4.83
C ASN A 81 -4.89 6.09 5.09
N LYS A 82 -5.77 6.35 6.07
CA LYS A 82 -6.20 7.71 6.41
C LYS A 82 -5.33 8.33 7.51
N PRO A 83 -5.05 9.64 7.45
CA PRO A 83 -4.26 10.34 8.46
C PRO A 83 -5.11 10.75 9.68
N TYR A 84 -6.25 10.13 9.91
CA TYR A 84 -7.14 10.40 11.04
C TYR A 84 -7.81 9.11 11.52
N SER A 85 -8.39 9.16 12.70
CA SER A 85 -9.18 8.10 13.32
C SER A 85 -10.37 8.70 14.06
N PHE A 86 -11.27 7.85 14.54
CA PHE A 86 -12.40 8.25 15.37
C PHE A 86 -12.36 7.50 16.70
N VAL A 87 -12.68 8.20 17.78
CA VAL A 87 -12.88 7.59 19.09
C VAL A 87 -14.29 7.92 19.59
N GLN A 88 -14.97 6.93 20.15
CA GLN A 88 -16.23 7.10 20.86
C GLN A 88 -16.04 6.66 22.31
N TYR A 89 -16.43 7.55 23.23
CA TYR A 89 -16.40 7.29 24.67
C TYR A 89 -17.77 6.91 25.20
N GLY A 90 -17.80 6.20 26.33
CA GLY A 90 -19.04 5.86 27.02
C GLY A 90 -19.84 7.09 27.47
N ARG A 91 -19.14 8.16 27.85
CA ARG A 91 -19.73 9.41 28.36
C ARG A 91 -19.23 10.62 27.58
N THR A 92 -20.12 11.58 27.35
CA THR A 92 -19.77 12.89 26.74
C THR A 92 -18.76 13.67 27.59
N ALA A 93 -18.76 13.47 28.92
CA ALA A 93 -17.78 14.08 29.82
C ALA A 93 -16.34 13.61 29.53
N ASP A 94 -16.15 12.31 29.28
CA ASP A 94 -14.85 11.71 28.99
C ASP A 94 -14.32 12.20 27.62
N SER A 95 -15.21 12.30 26.63
CA SER A 95 -14.89 12.91 25.33
C SER A 95 -14.53 14.40 25.45
N LYS A 96 -15.27 15.17 26.27
CA LYS A 96 -14.91 16.56 26.55
C LYS A 96 -13.54 16.68 27.21
N GLN A 97 -13.24 15.83 28.19
CA GLN A 97 -11.94 15.77 28.83
C GLN A 97 -10.83 15.46 27.82
N ALA A 98 -11.02 14.46 26.95
CA ALA A 98 -10.10 14.14 25.88
C ALA A 98 -9.86 15.32 24.94
N TYR A 99 -10.91 16.04 24.54
CA TYR A 99 -10.81 17.23 23.71
C TYR A 99 -10.00 18.35 24.39
N ASP A 100 -10.23 18.61 25.68
CA ASP A 100 -9.58 19.70 26.40
C ASP A 100 -8.10 19.38 26.72
N VAL A 101 -7.78 18.12 27.04
CA VAL A 101 -6.45 17.71 27.53
C VAL A 101 -5.54 17.21 26.41
N LEU A 102 -6.06 16.47 25.44
CA LEU A 102 -5.23 15.79 24.43
C LEU A 102 -5.00 16.62 23.16
N ASN A 103 -5.69 17.74 22.97
CA ASN A 103 -5.46 18.61 21.82
C ASN A 103 -4.04 19.19 21.86
N GLY A 104 -3.25 18.88 20.83
CA GLY A 104 -1.85 19.28 20.77
C GLY A 104 -0.88 18.29 21.43
N LYS A 105 -1.34 17.16 21.96
CA LYS A 105 -0.48 16.09 22.50
C LYS A 105 0.44 15.59 21.38
N GLU A 106 1.74 15.49 21.69
CA GLU A 106 2.74 14.90 20.80
C GLU A 106 2.82 13.39 21.05
N LEU A 107 2.70 12.61 19.99
CA LEU A 107 2.99 11.18 19.95
C LEU A 107 4.32 10.95 19.23
N ILE A 108 5.21 10.18 19.85
CA ILE A 108 6.44 9.70 19.19
C ILE A 108 6.08 8.37 18.52
N LEU A 109 6.26 8.27 17.20
CA LEU A 109 5.94 7.05 16.47
C LEU A 109 6.90 5.92 16.87
N GLU A 110 6.38 4.71 17.03
CA GLU A 110 7.19 3.54 17.40
C GLU A 110 8.38 3.37 16.43
N ASN A 111 9.57 3.19 16.99
CA ASN A 111 10.81 2.97 16.25
C ASN A 111 11.18 4.11 15.26
N SER A 112 10.72 5.33 15.51
CA SER A 112 11.04 6.54 14.74
C SER A 112 11.32 7.72 15.67
N SER A 113 12.16 8.67 15.24
CA SER A 113 12.30 9.99 15.89
C SER A 113 11.20 10.97 15.48
N GLN A 114 10.30 10.55 14.58
CA GLN A 114 9.23 11.38 14.07
C GLN A 114 8.13 11.56 15.12
N LYS A 115 7.72 12.81 15.29
CA LYS A 115 6.64 13.22 16.17
C LYS A 115 5.39 13.55 15.36
N VAL A 116 4.25 13.17 15.89
CA VAL A 116 2.93 13.50 15.37
C VAL A 116 2.17 14.28 16.43
N VAL A 117 1.52 15.38 16.03
CA VAL A 117 0.69 16.18 16.94
C VAL A 117 -0.78 15.87 16.67
N LEU A 118 -1.50 15.43 17.69
CA LEU A 118 -2.92 15.08 17.58
C LEU A 118 -3.82 16.31 17.71
N TYR A 119 -4.88 16.36 16.91
CA TYR A 119 -5.93 17.38 17.03
C TYR A 119 -7.31 16.74 17.08
N PHE A 120 -8.02 16.97 18.18
CA PHE A 120 -9.33 16.37 18.46
C PHE A 120 -10.44 17.35 18.11
N ASN A 121 -11.48 16.89 17.42
CA ASN A 121 -12.68 17.68 17.12
C ASN A 121 -13.94 16.83 17.33
N PHE A 122 -15.00 17.43 17.88
CA PHE A 122 -16.29 16.73 18.05
C PHE A 122 -16.95 16.45 16.71
N VAL A 123 -17.58 15.30 16.59
CA VAL A 123 -18.39 14.91 15.41
C VAL A 123 -19.73 14.34 15.87
N GLU A 124 -20.78 14.58 15.07
CA GLU A 124 -22.12 14.06 15.38
C GLU A 124 -22.27 12.58 14.96
N LYS A 125 -21.62 12.23 13.85
CA LYS A 125 -21.66 10.89 13.27
C LYS A 125 -20.23 10.46 12.91
N VAL A 126 -19.92 9.20 13.20
CA VAL A 126 -18.74 8.54 12.65
C VAL A 126 -19.18 7.95 11.32
N PRO A 127 -18.60 8.35 10.16
CA PRO A 127 -18.92 7.71 8.90
C PRO A 127 -18.49 6.24 8.98
N TRP A 128 -19.48 5.36 8.95
CA TRP A 128 -19.31 3.92 9.00
C TRP A 128 -19.90 3.37 7.71
N GLU A 129 -19.01 2.95 6.81
CA GLU A 129 -19.39 2.07 5.72
C GLU A 129 -18.93 0.67 6.12
N ASP A 130 -19.89 -0.26 6.21
CA ASP A 130 -19.60 -1.67 6.30
C ASP A 130 -18.88 -2.09 5.01
N MET A 131 -17.55 -2.07 5.05
CA MET A 131 -16.76 -2.70 4.01
C MET A 131 -16.94 -4.21 4.17
N THR A 132 -17.75 -4.80 3.28
CA THR A 132 -17.80 -6.26 3.16
C THR A 132 -16.38 -6.77 2.96
N PRO A 133 -15.90 -7.74 3.75
CA PRO A 133 -14.54 -8.24 3.61
C PRO A 133 -14.35 -8.74 2.18
N PRO A 134 -13.29 -8.32 1.48
CA PRO A 134 -13.07 -8.78 0.12
C PRO A 134 -12.89 -10.29 0.15
N VAL A 135 -13.72 -10.99 -0.60
CA VAL A 135 -13.58 -12.44 -0.78
C VAL A 135 -12.24 -12.69 -1.48
N LEU A 136 -11.51 -13.71 -1.02
CA LEU A 136 -10.27 -14.10 -1.67
C LEU A 136 -10.50 -14.38 -3.17
N PRO A 137 -9.54 -14.04 -4.04
CA PRO A 137 -9.58 -14.42 -5.44
C PRO A 137 -9.89 -15.92 -5.60
N PRO A 138 -10.83 -16.32 -6.48
CA PRO A 138 -11.13 -17.73 -6.70
C PRO A 138 -9.88 -18.53 -7.09
N GLY A 139 -9.67 -19.66 -6.41
CA GLY A 139 -8.49 -20.51 -6.58
C GLY A 139 -7.25 -20.10 -5.77
N LEU A 140 -7.35 -19.04 -4.96
CA LEU A 140 -6.32 -18.63 -3.99
C LEU A 140 -6.50 -19.35 -2.66
N ARG A 141 -5.41 -19.87 -2.08
CA ARG A 141 -5.39 -20.44 -0.73
C ARG A 141 -4.12 -20.02 0.02
N VAL A 142 -4.23 -19.81 1.33
CA VAL A 142 -3.10 -19.60 2.23
C VAL A 142 -3.09 -20.73 3.25
N ILE A 143 -2.00 -21.48 3.32
CA ILE A 143 -1.79 -22.56 4.28
C ILE A 143 -0.77 -22.06 5.30
N GLU A 144 -1.21 -21.88 6.54
CA GLU A 144 -0.33 -21.46 7.63
C GLU A 144 0.50 -22.62 8.17
N GLU A 145 1.64 -22.28 8.78
CA GLU A 145 2.54 -23.21 9.47
C GLU A 145 2.84 -24.47 8.62
N LEU A 146 3.08 -24.27 7.31
CA LEU A 146 3.47 -25.36 6.42
C LEU A 146 4.81 -25.93 6.87
N VAL A 147 5.73 -25.09 7.31
CA VAL A 147 7.04 -25.50 7.80
C VAL A 147 7.18 -25.14 9.28
N SER A 148 7.99 -25.89 10.02
CA SER A 148 8.34 -25.55 11.40
C SER A 148 9.34 -24.38 11.46
N ALA A 149 9.58 -23.84 12.65
CA ALA A 149 10.60 -22.81 12.85
C ALA A 149 12.02 -23.32 12.53
N ASP A 150 12.30 -24.59 12.82
CA ASP A 150 13.60 -25.20 12.51
C ASP A 150 13.76 -25.40 10.99
N GLU A 151 12.71 -25.89 10.31
CA GLU A 151 12.70 -26.01 8.84
C GLU A 151 12.85 -24.64 8.16
N GLU A 152 12.18 -23.60 8.66
CA GLU A 152 12.33 -22.22 8.18
C GLU A 152 13.77 -21.73 8.31
N LYS A 153 14.41 -21.99 9.45
CA LYS A 153 15.80 -21.62 9.70
C LYS A 153 16.75 -22.33 8.73
N GLU A 154 16.61 -23.65 8.59
CA GLU A 154 17.43 -24.45 7.67
C GLU A 154 17.29 -23.96 6.22
N LEU A 155 16.07 -23.66 5.78
CA LEU A 155 15.82 -23.12 4.44
C LEU A 155 16.49 -21.77 4.23
N LEU A 156 16.40 -20.86 5.20
CA LEU A 156 17.02 -19.54 5.12
C LEU A 156 18.55 -19.63 5.10
N GLU A 157 19.14 -20.53 5.90
CA GLU A 157 20.59 -20.76 5.98
C GLU A 157 21.14 -21.48 4.72
N SER A 158 20.32 -22.28 4.04
CA SER A 158 20.71 -22.97 2.81
C SER A 158 20.89 -22.04 1.60
N ILE A 159 20.45 -20.78 1.68
CA ILE A 159 20.53 -19.82 0.57
C ILE A 159 21.90 -19.16 0.55
N ASN A 160 22.73 -19.58 -0.40
CA ASN A 160 23.95 -18.84 -0.68
C ASN A 160 23.67 -17.64 -1.59
N TRP A 161 23.84 -16.43 -1.06
CA TRP A 161 23.70 -15.15 -1.77
C TRP A 161 25.02 -14.60 -2.33
N THR A 162 26.14 -15.31 -2.20
CA THR A 162 27.38 -14.93 -2.90
C THR A 162 27.21 -15.14 -4.40
N GLU A 163 27.89 -14.34 -5.22
CA GLU A 163 27.85 -14.51 -6.68
C GLU A 163 28.39 -15.90 -7.04
N ASP A 164 27.56 -16.69 -7.73
CA ASP A 164 28.00 -17.94 -8.33
C ASP A 164 28.86 -17.58 -9.55
N GLU A 165 30.19 -17.64 -9.42
CA GLU A 165 31.15 -17.43 -10.53
C GLU A 165 30.86 -18.34 -11.73
N VAL A 166 30.15 -19.45 -11.50
CA VAL A 166 29.79 -20.47 -12.49
C VAL A 166 28.55 -20.07 -13.33
N VAL A 167 27.61 -19.27 -12.79
CA VAL A 167 26.38 -18.87 -13.49
C VAL A 167 26.00 -17.42 -13.18
N PRO A 168 26.63 -16.43 -13.84
CA PRO A 168 26.44 -15.00 -13.57
C PRO A 168 24.98 -14.50 -13.69
N HIS A 169 24.13 -15.22 -14.44
CA HIS A 169 22.75 -14.82 -14.72
C HIS A 169 21.71 -15.37 -13.71
N ALA A 170 22.07 -16.36 -12.89
CA ALA A 170 21.13 -17.01 -11.98
C ALA A 170 20.76 -16.14 -10.76
N GLN A 171 21.64 -15.20 -10.38
CA GLN A 171 21.40 -14.25 -9.30
C GLN A 171 21.42 -12.81 -9.85
N LYS A 172 20.38 -12.04 -9.53
CA LYS A 172 20.25 -10.64 -9.96
C LYS A 172 19.85 -9.75 -8.78
N SER A 173 20.47 -8.58 -8.70
CA SER A 173 19.98 -7.48 -7.87
C SER A 173 19.06 -6.61 -8.73
N LEU A 174 17.76 -6.65 -8.46
CA LEU A 174 16.79 -5.77 -9.10
C LEU A 174 16.63 -4.49 -8.27
N LYS A 175 16.13 -3.41 -8.90
CA LYS A 175 15.99 -2.08 -8.27
C LYS A 175 15.42 -2.11 -6.84
N HIS A 176 14.57 -3.09 -6.53
CA HIS A 176 13.88 -3.17 -5.24
C HIS A 176 13.91 -4.56 -4.57
N ARG A 177 14.72 -5.53 -4.99
CA ARG A 177 14.85 -6.84 -4.31
C ARG A 177 16.04 -7.64 -4.83
N LYS A 178 16.53 -8.59 -4.03
CA LYS A 178 17.47 -9.63 -4.52
C LYS A 178 16.68 -10.83 -5.03
N VAL A 179 17.10 -11.39 -6.15
CA VAL A 179 16.46 -12.55 -6.75
C VAL A 179 17.48 -13.61 -7.12
N LYS A 180 17.16 -14.89 -6.87
CA LYS A 180 17.93 -16.06 -7.32
C LYS A 180 17.00 -17.08 -7.98
N HIS A 181 17.42 -17.65 -9.10
CA HIS A 181 16.65 -18.62 -9.89
C HIS A 181 17.29 -20.01 -9.86
N PHE A 182 16.46 -21.05 -9.89
CA PHE A 182 16.87 -22.45 -10.01
C PHE A 182 15.97 -23.19 -10.99
N GLY A 183 16.48 -24.26 -11.60
CA GLY A 183 15.82 -25.02 -12.66
C GLY A 183 15.81 -24.28 -13.99
N TYR A 184 15.16 -23.11 -14.06
CA TYR A 184 15.14 -22.25 -15.23
C TYR A 184 15.33 -20.78 -14.83
N GLU A 185 16.07 -20.04 -15.65
CA GLU A 185 16.20 -18.60 -15.49
C GLU A 185 14.94 -17.90 -16.00
N PHE A 186 14.31 -17.07 -15.17
CA PHE A 186 13.32 -16.11 -15.64
C PHE A 186 14.00 -14.89 -16.26
N ARG A 187 13.76 -14.67 -17.54
CA ARG A 187 14.30 -13.57 -18.35
C ARG A 187 13.36 -12.36 -18.28
N TYR A 188 13.84 -11.28 -17.67
CA TYR A 188 13.03 -10.08 -17.39
C TYR A 188 12.83 -9.15 -18.59
N ASP A 189 13.65 -9.31 -19.63
CA ASP A 189 13.57 -8.58 -20.90
C ASP A 189 12.34 -9.00 -21.73
N ASN A 190 11.96 -10.28 -21.65
CA ASN A 190 10.81 -10.83 -22.37
C ASN A 190 9.76 -11.49 -21.45
N ASN A 191 9.95 -11.40 -20.13
CA ASN A 191 9.12 -12.01 -19.10
C ASN A 191 8.85 -13.51 -19.36
N ASN A 192 9.84 -14.29 -19.78
CA ASN A 192 9.66 -15.70 -20.07
C ASN A 192 10.82 -16.57 -19.57
N VAL A 193 10.74 -17.87 -19.81
CA VAL A 193 11.81 -18.84 -19.56
C VAL A 193 12.28 -19.43 -20.88
N ASP A 194 13.59 -19.67 -21.00
CA ASP A 194 14.15 -20.39 -22.13
C ASP A 194 14.08 -21.90 -21.85
N ARG A 195 13.18 -22.59 -22.55
CA ARG A 195 12.90 -24.02 -22.33
C ARG A 195 14.04 -24.92 -22.78
N ASP A 196 14.87 -24.42 -23.70
CA ASP A 196 16.00 -25.14 -24.27
C ASP A 196 17.29 -24.92 -23.47
N GLN A 197 17.27 -23.99 -22.49
CA GLN A 197 18.42 -23.64 -21.65
C GLN A 197 18.07 -23.70 -20.15
N PRO A 198 17.84 -24.89 -19.58
CA PRO A 198 17.70 -25.04 -18.13
C PRO A 198 19.01 -24.68 -17.41
N LEU A 199 18.88 -24.15 -16.20
CA LEU A 199 20.01 -23.89 -15.32
C LEU A 199 20.62 -25.22 -14.83
N PRO A 200 21.96 -25.30 -14.71
CA PRO A 200 22.62 -26.50 -14.22
C PRO A 200 22.20 -26.81 -12.77
N GLY A 201 22.08 -28.10 -12.45
CA GLY A 201 21.71 -28.56 -11.10
C GLY A 201 20.21 -28.63 -10.81
N GLY A 202 19.35 -28.13 -11.70
CA GLY A 202 17.89 -28.26 -11.53
C GLY A 202 17.38 -27.52 -10.27
N LEU A 203 16.41 -28.13 -9.58
CA LEU A 203 15.95 -27.63 -8.28
C LEU A 203 16.85 -28.15 -7.15
N PRO A 204 17.23 -27.31 -6.16
CA PRO A 204 18.07 -27.74 -5.05
C PRO A 204 17.42 -28.81 -4.16
N ASP A 205 18.24 -29.67 -3.57
CA ASP A 205 17.77 -30.80 -2.76
C ASP A 205 16.98 -30.38 -1.52
N PHE A 206 17.29 -29.22 -0.93
CA PHE A 206 16.54 -28.68 0.22
C PHE A 206 15.06 -28.41 -0.11
N CYS A 207 14.70 -28.32 -1.40
CA CYS A 207 13.30 -28.16 -1.82
C CYS A 207 12.52 -29.48 -1.83
N ASN A 208 13.20 -30.63 -1.91
CA ASN A 208 12.54 -31.92 -2.13
C ASN A 208 11.55 -32.26 -1.02
N THR A 209 11.89 -32.01 0.24
CA THR A 209 11.02 -32.28 1.39
C THR A 209 9.72 -31.49 1.32
N ILE A 210 9.82 -30.19 1.02
CA ILE A 210 8.65 -29.29 0.95
C ILE A 210 7.78 -29.64 -0.24
N LEU A 211 8.37 -29.89 -1.42
CA LEU A 211 7.63 -30.26 -2.62
C LEU A 211 6.92 -31.61 -2.45
N ALA A 212 7.58 -32.58 -1.82
CA ALA A 212 6.96 -33.87 -1.49
C ALA A 212 5.78 -33.70 -0.51
N LYS A 213 5.91 -32.82 0.48
CA LYS A 213 4.82 -32.47 1.41
C LYS A 213 3.66 -31.82 0.65
N CYS A 214 3.92 -30.86 -0.23
CA CYS A 214 2.88 -30.17 -1.01
C CYS A 214 2.13 -31.12 -1.95
N LEU A 215 2.83 -32.05 -2.61
CA LEU A 215 2.22 -33.11 -3.42
C LEU A 215 1.35 -34.05 -2.58
N LYS A 216 1.88 -34.54 -1.45
CA LYS A 216 1.18 -35.46 -0.55
C LYS A 216 -0.11 -34.84 0.02
N MET A 217 -0.09 -33.55 0.31
CA MET A 217 -1.23 -32.82 0.87
C MET A 217 -2.21 -32.31 -0.22
N GLY A 218 -1.90 -32.52 -1.50
CA GLY A 218 -2.76 -32.08 -2.62
C GLY A 218 -2.80 -30.56 -2.80
N TYR A 219 -1.74 -29.85 -2.38
CA TYR A 219 -1.61 -28.41 -2.63
C TYR A 219 -1.15 -28.12 -4.05
N ILE A 220 -0.46 -29.08 -4.66
CA ILE A 220 -0.05 -29.13 -6.07
C ILE A 220 -0.32 -30.53 -6.61
N ASN A 221 -0.63 -30.63 -7.89
CA ASN A 221 -0.82 -31.89 -8.60
C ASN A 221 0.46 -32.35 -9.31
N GLU A 222 1.27 -31.41 -9.79
CA GLU A 222 2.53 -31.70 -10.47
C GLU A 222 3.75 -31.15 -9.73
N LYS A 223 4.89 -31.85 -9.82
CA LYS A 223 6.14 -31.38 -9.21
C LYS A 223 6.71 -30.19 -10.02
N PRO A 224 6.87 -29.00 -9.41
CA PRO A 224 7.53 -27.86 -10.02
C PRO A 224 8.95 -28.19 -10.49
N ASP A 225 9.41 -27.49 -11.52
CA ASP A 225 10.77 -27.59 -12.05
C ASP A 225 11.46 -26.22 -12.17
N GLN A 226 10.82 -25.14 -11.72
CA GLN A 226 11.39 -23.80 -11.63
C GLN A 226 11.15 -23.22 -10.23
N LEU A 227 12.18 -22.57 -9.68
CA LEU A 227 12.12 -21.86 -8.41
C LEU A 227 12.70 -20.44 -8.54
N THR A 228 11.97 -19.45 -8.05
CA THR A 228 12.45 -18.08 -7.84
C THR A 228 12.47 -17.78 -6.35
N ILE A 229 13.66 -17.51 -5.81
CA ILE A 229 13.83 -16.98 -4.45
C ILE A 229 13.89 -15.46 -4.52
N ASN A 230 13.03 -14.78 -3.77
CA ASN A 230 13.03 -13.32 -3.64
C ASN A 230 13.33 -12.92 -2.19
N GLN A 231 14.26 -11.98 -1.99
CA GLN A 231 14.49 -11.35 -0.68
C GLN A 231 14.09 -9.88 -0.72
N TYR A 232 13.27 -9.49 0.25
CA TYR A 232 12.75 -8.14 0.43
C TYR A 232 13.22 -7.57 1.77
N GLU A 233 13.85 -6.41 1.73
CA GLU A 233 14.11 -5.59 2.91
C GLU A 233 12.89 -4.69 3.24
N PRO A 234 12.74 -4.18 4.47
CA PRO A 234 11.64 -3.27 4.81
C PRO A 234 11.59 -2.03 3.89
N GLY A 235 10.44 -1.81 3.24
CA GLY A 235 10.25 -0.76 2.24
C GLY A 235 10.38 -1.23 0.78
N GLN A 236 10.90 -2.43 0.55
CA GLN A 236 10.96 -3.06 -0.77
C GLN A 236 9.65 -3.77 -1.12
N GLY A 237 9.49 -4.10 -2.41
CA GLY A 237 8.28 -4.70 -2.94
C GLY A 237 8.43 -5.20 -4.36
N ILE A 238 7.31 -5.60 -4.95
CA ILE A 238 7.20 -6.02 -6.36
C ILE A 238 5.95 -5.38 -6.96
N PRO A 239 6.04 -4.71 -8.12
CA PRO A 239 4.88 -4.13 -8.78
C PRO A 239 3.80 -5.18 -9.06
N PRO A 240 2.52 -4.79 -9.13
CA PRO A 240 1.44 -5.67 -9.56
C PRO A 240 1.75 -6.29 -10.93
N HIS A 241 1.67 -7.62 -11.01
CA HIS A 241 1.91 -8.38 -12.24
C HIS A 241 1.12 -9.69 -12.24
N ILE A 242 1.06 -10.33 -13.40
CA ILE A 242 0.56 -11.69 -13.59
C ILE A 242 1.74 -12.51 -14.11
N ASP A 243 1.96 -13.70 -13.56
CA ASP A 243 3.01 -14.58 -14.05
C ASP A 243 2.64 -15.06 -15.46
N THR A 244 3.57 -14.96 -16.41
CA THR A 244 3.38 -15.23 -17.84
C THR A 244 2.67 -16.56 -18.10
N HIS A 245 1.60 -16.52 -18.88
CA HIS A 245 0.72 -17.68 -19.06
C HIS A 245 1.39 -18.75 -19.92
N SER A 246 2.18 -18.35 -20.93
CA SER A 246 2.94 -19.30 -21.75
C SER A 246 4.10 -19.96 -20.98
N ALA A 247 4.65 -19.29 -19.97
CA ALA A 247 5.87 -19.71 -19.30
C ALA A 247 5.61 -20.84 -18.29
N PHE A 248 4.49 -20.79 -17.58
CA PHE A 248 4.22 -21.67 -16.44
C PHE A 248 2.84 -22.32 -16.48
N GLU A 249 2.72 -23.48 -15.83
CA GLU A 249 1.44 -24.16 -15.60
C GLU A 249 0.57 -23.42 -14.59
N ASP A 250 -0.68 -23.91 -14.42
CA ASP A 250 -1.69 -23.26 -13.59
C ASP A 250 -1.26 -23.10 -12.12
N GLU A 251 -0.70 -24.15 -11.54
CA GLU A 251 -0.35 -24.15 -10.13
C GLU A 251 0.95 -23.40 -9.86
N ILE A 252 0.85 -22.29 -9.13
CA ILE A 252 1.98 -21.61 -8.51
C ILE A 252 1.84 -21.69 -7.00
N ILE A 253 2.93 -22.07 -6.34
CA ILE A 253 3.02 -21.99 -4.89
C ILE A 253 4.14 -21.06 -4.47
N SER A 254 3.93 -20.29 -3.39
CA SER A 254 4.93 -19.38 -2.84
C SER A 254 5.02 -19.53 -1.33
N LEU A 255 6.13 -20.08 -0.85
CA LEU A 255 6.44 -20.19 0.58
C LEU A 255 7.00 -18.86 1.09
N SER A 256 6.47 -18.36 2.20
CA SER A 256 6.90 -17.11 2.85
C SER A 256 7.69 -17.42 4.12
N LEU A 257 8.90 -16.85 4.25
CA LEU A 257 9.83 -17.09 5.35
C LEU A 257 10.40 -15.79 5.92
N GLY A 258 10.81 -15.83 7.19
CA GLY A 258 11.56 -14.78 7.90
C GLY A 258 10.70 -13.62 8.41
N ALA A 259 9.85 -13.04 7.57
CA ALA A 259 8.88 -12.03 7.98
C ALA A 259 7.57 -12.15 7.20
N GLU A 260 6.47 -11.84 7.86
CA GLU A 260 5.16 -11.76 7.22
C GLU A 260 5.03 -10.52 6.35
N ILE A 261 4.11 -10.56 5.39
CA ILE A 261 3.86 -9.43 4.50
C ILE A 261 2.43 -9.45 3.96
N VAL A 262 1.89 -8.28 3.64
CA VAL A 262 0.67 -8.19 2.85
C VAL A 262 1.01 -8.19 1.35
N MET A 263 0.37 -9.11 0.61
CA MET A 263 0.34 -9.15 -0.84
C MET A 263 -1.00 -8.60 -1.34
N ASP A 264 -0.94 -7.64 -2.26
CA ASP A 264 -2.12 -6.99 -2.84
C ASP A 264 -2.51 -7.72 -4.14
N PHE A 265 -3.74 -8.19 -4.20
CA PHE A 265 -4.37 -8.77 -5.39
C PHE A 265 -5.35 -7.77 -6.01
N LYS A 266 -5.32 -7.60 -7.33
CA LYS A 266 -6.28 -6.74 -8.05
C LYS A 266 -6.84 -7.45 -9.27
N HIS A 267 -8.16 -7.45 -9.37
CA HIS A 267 -8.90 -7.94 -10.51
C HIS A 267 -9.12 -6.81 -11.54
N PRO A 268 -9.17 -7.11 -12.85
CA PRO A 268 -9.39 -6.09 -13.88
C PRO A 268 -10.68 -5.27 -13.76
N ASP A 269 -11.72 -5.79 -13.09
CA ASP A 269 -12.97 -5.06 -12.83
C ASP A 269 -12.90 -4.07 -11.65
N GLY A 270 -11.71 -3.89 -11.05
CA GLY A 270 -11.48 -2.97 -9.93
C GLY A 270 -11.61 -3.61 -8.55
N ARG A 271 -12.03 -4.88 -8.42
CA ARG A 271 -11.98 -5.58 -7.13
C ARG A 271 -10.53 -5.71 -6.64
N THR A 272 -10.33 -5.54 -5.34
CA THR A 272 -9.02 -5.66 -4.69
C THR A 272 -9.11 -6.53 -3.44
N ALA A 273 -8.09 -7.36 -3.20
CA ALA A 273 -7.96 -8.16 -2.00
C ALA A 273 -6.55 -7.99 -1.41
N ALA A 274 -6.46 -7.59 -0.15
CA ALA A 274 -5.20 -7.53 0.59
C ALA A 274 -5.05 -8.82 1.40
N VAL A 275 -4.07 -9.64 1.02
CA VAL A 275 -3.86 -10.99 1.55
C VAL A 275 -2.65 -10.99 2.46
N MET A 276 -2.87 -11.33 3.73
CA MET A 276 -1.78 -11.51 4.68
C MET A 276 -1.05 -12.83 4.37
N LEU A 277 0.27 -12.78 4.25
CA LEU A 277 1.15 -13.93 4.11
C LEU A 277 2.01 -14.06 5.37
N PRO A 278 1.57 -14.86 6.36
CA PRO A 278 2.35 -15.11 7.58
C PRO A 278 3.71 -15.75 7.28
N GLN A 279 4.62 -15.69 8.24
CA GLN A 279 5.82 -16.52 8.21
C GLN A 279 5.43 -18.01 8.16
N ARG A 280 6.29 -18.83 7.54
CA ARG A 280 6.09 -20.28 7.38
C ARG A 280 4.82 -20.69 6.63
N SER A 281 4.17 -19.75 5.93
CA SER A 281 2.95 -19.99 5.18
C SER A 281 3.21 -20.27 3.70
N LEU A 282 2.34 -21.07 3.10
CA LEU A 282 2.31 -21.36 1.67
C LEU A 282 1.11 -20.68 1.03
N LEU A 283 1.39 -19.77 0.10
CA LEU A 283 0.40 -19.26 -0.83
C LEU A 283 0.25 -20.25 -1.99
N VAL A 284 -0.97 -20.60 -2.35
CA VAL A 284 -1.29 -21.42 -3.53
C VAL A 284 -2.20 -20.60 -4.45
N MET A 285 -1.75 -20.38 -5.68
CA MET A 285 -2.48 -19.72 -6.75
C MET A 285 -2.81 -20.74 -7.84
N SER A 286 -4.09 -20.78 -8.22
CA SER A 286 -4.61 -21.61 -9.31
C SER A 286 -5.84 -20.95 -9.92
N GLY A 287 -6.19 -21.32 -11.15
CA GLY A 287 -7.36 -20.82 -11.86
C GLY A 287 -7.35 -19.28 -11.97
N GLU A 288 -8.45 -18.66 -11.55
CA GLU A 288 -8.65 -17.20 -11.67
C GLU A 288 -7.57 -16.40 -10.94
N SER A 289 -7.24 -16.78 -9.71
CA SER A 289 -6.21 -16.11 -8.90
C SER A 289 -4.82 -16.08 -9.55
N ARG A 290 -4.50 -17.09 -10.37
CA ARG A 290 -3.24 -17.18 -11.10
C ARG A 290 -3.28 -16.43 -12.43
N TYR A 291 -4.36 -16.61 -13.18
CA TYR A 291 -4.42 -16.20 -14.58
C TYR A 291 -5.06 -14.83 -14.80
N LEU A 292 -5.90 -14.35 -13.88
CA LEU A 292 -6.68 -13.12 -14.08
C LEU A 292 -6.33 -12.01 -13.09
N TRP A 293 -6.06 -12.37 -11.84
CA TRP A 293 -5.70 -11.41 -10.81
C TRP A 293 -4.22 -11.03 -10.90
N THR A 294 -3.94 -9.73 -10.91
CA THR A 294 -2.59 -9.25 -10.66
C THR A 294 -2.26 -9.40 -9.19
N HIS A 295 -1.01 -9.71 -8.86
CA HIS A 295 -0.51 -9.74 -7.50
C HIS A 295 0.77 -8.90 -7.37
N GLY A 296 0.94 -8.28 -6.21
CA GLY A 296 2.08 -7.40 -5.94
C GLY A 296 2.32 -7.18 -4.46
N ILE A 297 3.49 -6.64 -4.14
CA ILE A 297 3.83 -6.21 -2.78
C ILE A 297 4.14 -4.72 -2.86
N THR A 298 3.24 -3.89 -2.34
CA THR A 298 3.45 -2.44 -2.32
C THR A 298 4.73 -2.09 -1.55
N PRO A 299 5.62 -1.22 -2.09
CA PRO A 299 6.82 -0.73 -1.38
C PRO A 299 6.45 0.14 -0.17
N ARG A 300 6.34 -0.48 1.01
CA ARG A 300 6.03 0.18 2.29
C ARG A 300 6.78 -0.46 3.45
N LYS A 301 6.90 0.25 4.56
CA LYS A 301 7.59 -0.22 5.78
C LYS A 301 6.63 -0.82 6.81
N PHE A 302 5.34 -0.56 6.68
CA PHE A 302 4.29 -1.03 7.58
C PHE A 302 3.12 -1.57 6.77
N ASP A 303 2.49 -2.63 7.27
CA ASP A 303 1.24 -3.17 6.77
C ASP A 303 0.10 -2.82 7.73
N VAL A 304 -1.10 -2.61 7.19
CA VAL A 304 -2.33 -2.47 7.99
C VAL A 304 -2.89 -3.87 8.20
N VAL A 305 -2.99 -4.31 9.45
CA VAL A 305 -3.39 -5.67 9.84
C VAL A 305 -4.45 -5.63 10.92
N GLN A 306 -5.09 -6.76 11.21
CA GLN A 306 -5.99 -6.85 12.37
C GLN A 306 -5.20 -6.89 13.69
N ALA A 307 -5.72 -6.26 14.73
CA ALA A 307 -5.04 -6.14 16.03
C ALA A 307 -5.26 -7.37 16.94
N SER A 308 -6.20 -8.27 16.61
CA SER A 308 -6.31 -9.58 17.27
C SER A 308 -5.46 -10.62 16.56
N GLU A 309 -4.48 -11.18 17.27
CA GLU A 309 -3.49 -12.16 16.76
C GLU A 309 -4.09 -13.48 16.23
N GLY A 310 -5.38 -13.74 16.51
CA GLY A 310 -6.04 -15.04 16.33
C GLY A 310 -6.85 -15.26 15.05
N GLU A 311 -7.11 -14.23 14.22
CA GLU A 311 -7.88 -14.38 12.97
C GLU A 311 -7.01 -14.08 11.75
N LYS A 312 -6.00 -14.94 11.52
CA LYS A 312 -5.09 -14.87 10.37
C LYS A 312 -5.68 -15.43 9.06
N ILE A 313 -7.00 -15.45 8.91
CA ILE A 313 -7.61 -16.06 7.71
C ILE A 313 -7.63 -15.08 6.54
N GLY A 314 -6.63 -15.22 5.65
CA GLY A 314 -6.76 -15.16 4.19
C GLY A 314 -7.08 -13.80 3.55
N SER A 315 -8.05 -13.06 4.04
CA SER A 315 -8.28 -11.66 3.71
C SER A 315 -8.06 -10.85 4.98
N ILE A 316 -7.43 -9.69 4.90
CA ILE A 316 -7.52 -8.70 5.98
C ILE A 316 -9.00 -8.32 6.06
N THR A 317 -9.79 -9.00 6.90
CA THR A 317 -11.22 -8.76 6.99
C THR A 317 -11.41 -7.34 7.52
N ALA A 318 -12.22 -6.57 6.79
CA ALA A 318 -12.32 -5.13 6.94
C ALA A 318 -13.18 -4.73 8.15
N ASP A 319 -13.02 -5.39 9.30
CA ASP A 319 -13.45 -4.75 10.54
C ASP A 319 -12.45 -3.62 10.86
N ILE A 320 -12.76 -2.43 10.32
CA ILE A 320 -12.00 -1.20 10.54
C ILE A 320 -11.89 -0.90 12.05
N ARG A 321 -12.79 -1.44 12.88
CA ARG A 321 -12.75 -1.29 14.34
C ARG A 321 -11.55 -1.98 14.96
N ASN A 322 -10.87 -2.89 14.26
CA ASN A 322 -9.79 -3.69 14.83
C ASN A 322 -8.52 -3.68 13.97
N LEU A 323 -8.21 -2.58 13.27
CA LEU A 323 -6.98 -2.46 12.49
C LEU A 323 -5.82 -1.83 13.29
N THR A 324 -4.59 -2.23 13.00
CA THR A 324 -3.33 -1.69 13.53
C THR A 324 -2.21 -1.73 12.49
N LEU A 325 -1.03 -1.19 12.83
CA LEU A 325 0.16 -1.24 11.99
C LEU A 325 1.08 -2.38 12.42
N ASN A 326 1.54 -3.16 11.45
CA ASN A 326 2.61 -4.13 11.64
C ASN A 326 3.86 -3.71 10.86
N LYS A 327 5.02 -3.69 11.53
CA LYS A 327 6.28 -3.28 10.90
C LYS A 327 6.84 -4.44 10.09
N ARG A 328 7.18 -4.18 8.82
CA ARG A 328 7.79 -5.21 7.97
C ARG A 328 9.21 -5.55 8.44
N GLY A 329 9.51 -6.84 8.47
CA GLY A 329 10.85 -7.38 8.63
C GLY A 329 11.49 -7.75 7.29
N LYS A 330 12.67 -8.37 7.36
CA LYS A 330 13.33 -8.97 6.20
C LYS A 330 12.58 -10.25 5.82
N ARG A 331 11.99 -10.28 4.62
CA ARG A 331 11.21 -11.42 4.12
C ARG A 331 11.96 -12.12 3.00
N VAL A 332 11.91 -13.45 3.00
CA VAL A 332 12.33 -14.28 1.87
C VAL A 332 11.13 -15.09 1.38
N SER A 333 10.98 -15.25 0.07
CA SER A 333 9.96 -16.14 -0.49
C SER A 333 10.48 -17.07 -1.56
N PHE A 334 10.04 -18.32 -1.52
CA PHE A 334 10.39 -19.36 -2.48
C PHE A 334 9.16 -19.61 -3.34
N THR A 335 9.20 -19.16 -4.59
CA THR A 335 8.08 -19.31 -5.53
C THR A 335 8.39 -20.45 -6.50
N PHE A 336 7.60 -21.51 -6.44
CA PHE A 336 7.77 -22.72 -7.24
C PHE A 336 6.73 -22.77 -8.35
N ARG A 337 7.19 -23.14 -9.55
CA ARG A 337 6.37 -23.21 -10.76
C ARG A 337 6.77 -24.42 -11.61
N LYS A 338 5.81 -24.92 -12.39
CA LYS A 338 6.06 -25.88 -13.45
C LYS A 338 6.17 -25.14 -14.77
N VAL A 339 7.25 -25.32 -15.52
CA VAL A 339 7.42 -24.71 -16.85
C VAL A 339 6.44 -25.35 -17.83
N LYS A 340 5.62 -24.52 -18.46
CA LYS A 340 4.63 -24.93 -19.46
C LYS A 340 5.31 -25.15 -20.81
N ARG A 341 5.02 -26.29 -21.44
CA ARG A 341 5.60 -26.68 -22.74
C ARG A 341 4.70 -26.39 -23.93
N ASN A 342 3.39 -26.45 -23.74
CA ASN A 342 2.40 -26.19 -24.78
C ASN A 342 1.88 -24.75 -24.67
N PRO A 343 1.40 -24.12 -25.76
CA PRO A 343 0.73 -22.82 -25.68
C PRO A 343 -0.43 -22.84 -24.68
N CYS A 344 -0.58 -21.78 -23.90
CA CYS A 344 -1.65 -21.69 -22.90
C CYS A 344 -3.03 -21.55 -23.58
N CYS A 345 -4.02 -22.27 -23.08
CA CYS A 345 -5.42 -22.26 -23.54
C CYS A 345 -6.42 -21.96 -22.40
N CYS A 346 -6.01 -21.15 -21.40
CA CYS A 346 -6.87 -20.79 -20.28
C CYS A 346 -8.13 -20.01 -20.69
N SER A 347 -9.12 -19.93 -19.80
CA SER A 347 -10.39 -19.22 -20.03
C SER A 347 -10.28 -17.69 -20.06
N TYR A 348 -9.08 -17.13 -20.06
CA TYR A 348 -8.81 -15.69 -19.95
C TYR A 348 -7.98 -15.18 -21.15
N PRO A 349 -8.52 -15.24 -22.38
CA PRO A 349 -7.76 -14.94 -23.59
C PRO A 349 -7.23 -13.50 -23.62
N SER A 350 -7.99 -12.54 -23.09
CA SER A 350 -7.70 -11.09 -23.14
C SER A 350 -6.37 -10.65 -22.51
N ILE A 351 -5.80 -11.51 -21.67
CA ILE A 351 -4.55 -11.25 -20.94
C ILE A 351 -3.55 -12.40 -21.08
N CYS A 352 -3.88 -13.42 -21.89
CA CYS A 352 -3.06 -14.60 -22.07
C CYS A 352 -2.12 -14.42 -23.26
N ASP A 353 -0.83 -14.28 -23.02
CA ASP A 353 0.20 -14.07 -24.05
C ASP A 353 0.30 -15.19 -25.11
N SER A 354 -0.23 -16.39 -24.83
CA SER A 354 -0.33 -17.47 -25.84
C SER A 354 -1.53 -17.33 -26.79
N GLN A 355 -2.64 -16.77 -26.30
CA GLN A 355 -3.90 -16.65 -27.05
C GLN A 355 -4.04 -15.26 -27.68
N HIS A 356 -3.65 -14.25 -26.92
CA HIS A 356 -3.22 -12.96 -27.40
C HIS A 356 -1.84 -13.11 -28.01
N LYS A 357 -1.77 -13.68 -29.22
CA LYS A 357 -0.76 -13.17 -30.15
C LYS A 357 -1.14 -11.71 -30.34
N GLU A 358 -0.41 -10.80 -29.71
CA GLU A 358 -0.24 -9.49 -30.33
C GLU A 358 0.00 -9.80 -31.81
N MET A 359 -0.90 -9.35 -32.68
CA MET A 359 -0.46 -9.05 -34.03
C MET A 359 0.74 -8.16 -33.77
N ALA A 360 1.96 -8.72 -33.93
CA ALA A 360 3.22 -8.00 -33.74
C ALA A 360 2.95 -6.62 -34.29
N PRO A 361 3.07 -5.54 -33.49
CA PRO A 361 2.48 -4.26 -33.83
C PRO A 361 2.84 -4.03 -35.27
N SER A 362 1.86 -4.17 -36.16
CA SER A 362 2.01 -3.60 -37.46
C SER A 362 2.20 -2.16 -37.05
N PHE A 363 3.42 -1.66 -37.25
CA PHE A 363 3.62 -0.24 -37.39
C PHE A 363 2.70 0.12 -38.54
N HIS A 364 1.42 0.32 -38.22
CA HIS A 364 0.44 0.86 -39.12
C HIS A 364 0.95 2.28 -39.25
N ASN A 365 1.65 2.52 -40.35
CA ASN A 365 2.28 3.78 -40.69
C ASN A 365 1.22 4.84 -41.04
N SER A 366 0.16 4.95 -40.23
CA SER A 366 -0.89 5.93 -40.39
C SER A 366 -0.88 6.84 -39.16
N ASP A 367 -0.79 8.14 -39.39
CA ASP A 367 -0.83 9.16 -38.33
C ASP A 367 -2.11 9.05 -37.47
N LYS A 368 -3.16 8.45 -38.03
CA LYS A 368 -4.43 8.22 -37.36
C LYS A 368 -4.33 7.17 -36.25
N ASP A 369 -3.59 6.10 -36.49
CA ASP A 369 -3.39 5.04 -35.48
C ASP A 369 -2.46 5.54 -34.36
N ALA A 370 -1.43 6.30 -34.72
CA ALA A 370 -0.56 6.97 -33.75
C ALA A 370 -1.34 7.95 -32.86
N SER A 371 -2.20 8.78 -33.45
CA SER A 371 -3.06 9.71 -32.71
C SER A 371 -4.04 8.98 -31.79
N MET A 372 -4.61 7.84 -32.22
CA MET A 372 -5.48 7.03 -31.36
C MET A 372 -4.73 6.39 -30.19
N LEU A 373 -3.51 5.91 -30.41
CA LEU A 373 -2.65 5.38 -29.35
C LEU A 373 -2.25 6.48 -28.36
N GLU A 374 -1.87 7.67 -28.85
CA GLU A 374 -1.57 8.83 -28.01
C GLU A 374 -2.79 9.26 -27.21
N GLN A 375 -3.97 9.29 -27.82
CA GLN A 375 -5.22 9.59 -27.12
C GLN A 375 -5.45 8.64 -25.94
N LYS A 376 -5.32 7.33 -26.18
CA LYS A 376 -5.62 6.31 -25.17
C LYS A 376 -4.55 6.19 -24.08
N TYR A 377 -3.28 6.19 -24.45
CA TYR A 377 -2.19 5.87 -23.53
C TYR A 377 -1.49 7.12 -22.96
N VAL A 378 -1.73 8.30 -23.52
CA VAL A 378 -1.19 9.57 -23.03
C VAL A 378 -2.33 10.47 -22.55
N HIS A 379 -3.24 10.89 -23.44
CA HIS A 379 -4.25 11.90 -23.07
C HIS A 379 -5.22 11.41 -21.99
N GLU A 380 -5.84 10.24 -22.17
CA GLU A 380 -6.78 9.67 -21.18
C GLU A 380 -6.10 9.45 -19.82
N VAL A 381 -4.87 8.93 -19.82
CA VAL A 381 -4.09 8.74 -18.57
C VAL A 381 -3.83 10.07 -17.86
N TYR A 382 -3.47 11.12 -18.60
CA TYR A 382 -3.25 12.45 -18.02
C TYR A 382 -4.54 13.07 -17.49
N GLU A 383 -5.66 12.87 -18.18
CA GLU A 383 -6.98 13.35 -17.76
C GLU A 383 -7.42 12.67 -16.45
N ASP A 384 -7.27 11.34 -16.37
CA ASP A 384 -7.61 10.54 -15.19
C ASP A 384 -6.85 10.99 -13.93
N ILE A 385 -5.56 11.37 -14.09
CA ILE A 385 -4.73 11.81 -12.97
C ILE A 385 -4.78 13.32 -12.72
N ALA A 386 -5.39 14.12 -13.61
CA ALA A 386 -5.33 15.59 -13.57
C ALA A 386 -5.91 16.16 -12.27
N ILE A 387 -7.06 15.65 -11.82
CA ILE A 387 -7.73 16.11 -10.58
C ILE A 387 -6.83 15.88 -9.36
N HIS A 388 -6.26 14.68 -9.25
CA HIS A 388 -5.35 14.33 -8.15
C HIS A 388 -4.06 15.17 -8.20
N PHE A 389 -3.50 15.37 -9.40
CA PHE A 389 -2.33 16.22 -9.61
C PHE A 389 -2.61 17.67 -9.17
N SER A 390 -3.75 18.23 -9.56
CA SER A 390 -4.15 19.61 -9.24
C SER A 390 -4.34 19.81 -7.73
N ASN A 391 -5.01 18.87 -7.06
CA ASN A 391 -5.28 18.96 -5.62
C ASN A 391 -4.00 18.89 -4.76
N THR A 392 -3.04 18.06 -5.15
CA THR A 392 -1.83 17.78 -4.35
C THR A 392 -0.72 18.83 -4.50
N ARG A 393 -0.73 19.64 -5.58
CA ARG A 393 0.41 20.52 -5.95
C ARG A 393 0.04 22.00 -6.09
N HIS A 394 -0.89 22.49 -5.28
CA HIS A 394 -1.37 23.89 -5.34
C HIS A 394 -0.39 24.96 -4.82
N SER A 395 0.56 24.60 -3.94
CA SER A 395 1.48 25.58 -3.35
C SER A 395 2.61 25.97 -4.34
N PRO A 396 2.81 27.27 -4.62
CA PRO A 396 3.97 27.75 -5.37
C PRO A 396 5.28 27.48 -4.62
N TRP A 397 6.33 27.14 -5.35
CA TRP A 397 7.65 26.98 -4.75
C TRP A 397 8.28 28.35 -4.45
N PRO A 398 8.83 28.57 -3.24
CA PRO A 398 9.37 29.88 -2.85
C PRO A 398 10.44 30.41 -3.80
N GLN A 399 11.35 29.57 -4.30
CA GLN A 399 12.41 30.02 -5.23
C GLN A 399 11.85 30.49 -6.58
N VAL A 400 10.80 29.84 -7.07
CA VAL A 400 10.15 30.24 -8.33
C VAL A 400 9.40 31.56 -8.14
N VAL A 401 8.72 31.73 -7.00
CA VAL A 401 8.05 32.99 -6.64
C VAL A 401 9.06 34.14 -6.56
N GLU A 402 10.21 33.90 -5.93
CA GLU A 402 11.27 34.90 -5.80
C GLU A 402 11.86 35.27 -7.16
N PHE A 403 12.14 34.26 -8.00
CA PHE A 403 12.58 34.48 -9.37
C PHE A 403 11.59 35.35 -10.16
N LEU A 404 10.30 34.99 -10.16
CA LEU A 404 9.26 35.75 -10.88
C LEU A 404 9.13 37.18 -10.37
N LYS A 405 9.27 37.41 -9.05
CA LYS A 405 9.24 38.76 -8.47
C LYS A 405 10.51 39.58 -8.75
N GLY A 406 11.62 38.92 -9.05
CA GLY A 406 12.89 39.56 -9.41
C GLY A 406 12.98 40.00 -10.87
N LEU A 407 12.02 39.60 -11.72
CA LEU A 407 12.00 39.98 -13.13
C LEU A 407 11.56 41.44 -13.32
N PRO A 408 12.09 42.14 -14.34
CA PRO A 408 11.72 43.51 -14.62
C PRO A 408 10.25 43.63 -15.08
N HIS A 409 9.64 44.78 -14.82
CA HIS A 409 8.27 45.08 -15.22
C HIS A 409 8.08 44.91 -16.74
N GLY A 410 6.99 44.24 -17.13
CA GLY A 410 6.67 43.95 -18.53
C GLY A 410 7.45 42.79 -19.14
N ALA A 411 8.24 42.05 -18.35
CA ALA A 411 8.87 40.83 -18.84
C ALA A 411 7.83 39.79 -19.27
N VAL A 412 8.16 39.09 -20.35
CA VAL A 412 7.35 37.99 -20.90
C VAL A 412 7.92 36.67 -20.40
N VAL A 413 7.09 35.83 -19.83
CA VAL A 413 7.48 34.56 -19.21
C VAL A 413 6.61 33.45 -19.76
N ALA A 414 7.21 32.41 -20.34
CA ALA A 414 6.47 31.23 -20.78
C ALA A 414 6.57 30.13 -19.72
N ASP A 415 5.45 29.78 -19.09
CA ASP A 415 5.36 28.65 -18.13
C ASP A 415 4.93 27.36 -18.87
N ILE A 416 5.93 26.62 -19.37
CA ILE A 416 5.72 25.41 -20.17
C ILE A 416 5.58 24.19 -19.27
N GLY A 417 4.50 23.42 -19.46
CA GLY A 417 4.21 22.27 -18.59
C GLY A 417 3.74 22.68 -17.19
N CYS A 418 3.13 23.87 -17.07
CA CYS A 418 2.73 24.50 -15.81
C CYS A 418 1.66 23.74 -15.01
N GLY A 419 1.09 22.68 -15.60
CA GLY A 419 0.08 21.84 -14.99
C GLY A 419 -1.17 22.65 -14.65
N ASN A 420 -1.36 22.97 -13.37
CA ASN A 420 -2.52 23.72 -12.89
C ASN A 420 -2.35 25.24 -12.90
N GLY A 421 -1.27 25.76 -13.49
CA GLY A 421 -1.04 27.20 -13.62
C GLY A 421 -0.84 27.93 -12.29
N LYS A 422 -0.38 27.25 -11.23
CA LYS A 422 -0.21 27.85 -9.89
C LYS A 422 0.74 29.05 -9.82
N TYR A 423 1.55 29.28 -10.86
CA TYR A 423 2.45 30.42 -10.96
C TYR A 423 1.83 31.62 -11.67
N LEU A 424 0.72 31.43 -12.38
CA LEU A 424 -0.03 32.49 -13.03
C LEU A 424 -0.58 33.47 -11.99
N GLY A 425 -0.40 34.77 -12.24
CA GLY A 425 -0.89 35.84 -11.37
C GLY A 425 -0.09 36.06 -10.08
N ILE A 426 1.04 35.36 -9.86
CA ILE A 426 1.94 35.62 -8.73
C ILE A 426 2.57 37.02 -8.81
N CYS A 427 2.90 37.46 -10.02
CA CYS A 427 3.40 38.81 -10.30
C CYS A 427 2.51 39.43 -11.39
N LYS A 428 1.74 40.47 -11.03
CA LYS A 428 0.82 41.15 -11.96
C LYS A 428 1.53 42.02 -13.00
N ASP A 429 2.82 42.24 -12.79
CA ASP A 429 3.69 43.07 -13.61
C ASP A 429 4.35 42.27 -14.76
N LEU A 430 4.11 40.95 -14.81
CA LEU A 430 4.60 40.06 -15.85
C LEU A 430 3.49 39.70 -16.83
N TYR A 431 3.87 39.48 -18.09
CA TYR A 431 3.03 38.82 -19.07
C TYR A 431 3.40 37.33 -19.08
N MET A 432 2.56 36.51 -18.46
CA MET A 432 2.72 35.06 -18.35
C MET A 432 1.72 34.29 -19.19
#